data_AF-A0A087D1S2-F1
#
_entry.id   AF-A0A087D1S2-F1
#
_cell.length_a   1.000
_cell.length_b   1.000
_cell.length_c   1.000
_cell.angle_alpha   90.00
_cell.angle_beta   90.00
_cell.angle_gamma   90.00
#
_symmetry.space_group_name_H-M   'P 1'
#
loop_
_entity.id
_entity.type
_entity.pdbx_description
1 polymer ?
#
loop_
_entity_poly.entity_id
_entity_poly.type
_entity_poly.pdbx_seq_one_letter_code
_entity_poly.pdbx_strand_id
1 'polypeptide(L)'
;MICLRAEYFVAYNNGLTATASSVITDNFGCISRLDDLQIVNGGQTTASLFYTRKKDKTDLSKVFVPMKLVVVGNEAKEDLIPDISRYTNSQNKVAEADFSSNSDYQVKLQQLSQQIFTPMINGAERTHWYYERTRGQYDNEKNRFASATERKRFEKLNPRKLRIKMVDAPKYLVCWDQKPYVASLGAQKCFAIFAKEQSKNEHIDEELDQEYFEQLVCKRIIFDTLYKRIKQADWYRGAYQANITEYAIAKYSYDLSKAGKKCDFTSIWHNQSINESMTASLLRAGKQASSILNEEERPTQNVSEWAKKEDCWNQLKHLPSCLLNDAYDDADDTSFSLTTTVMPTSIETVSSLSHTTNGTVPPNTGGHKPAYSSGPRHKRASAQADTCNLSTTEWQSFPISVCRSLLAFAAKNRLLSSESQESLHVLINQKDDEQVNIDALNYLLERAVSKGFQIESADPEASLKTKESNVSSETEEHRVFLENIPDQTWQTILQWAERHDQMNTEILGCMAKLSEKNQSAGRRPD
;
A
#
# COMPACT_ATOMS: atom_id res chain seq x y z
N MET A 1 -12.68 20.39 6.19
CA MET A 1 -12.97 21.74 5.69
C MET A 1 -14.44 21.96 5.98
N ILE A 2 -14.80 22.77 6.98
CA ILE A 2 -16.22 23.07 7.23
C ILE A 2 -16.70 23.94 6.08
N CYS A 3 -17.80 23.54 5.44
CA CYS A 3 -18.45 24.32 4.40
C CYS A 3 -18.71 25.74 4.95
N LEU A 4 -18.40 26.78 4.16
CA LEU A 4 -18.50 28.21 4.55
C LEU A 4 -19.94 28.69 4.87
N ARG A 5 -20.91 27.77 4.94
CA ARG A 5 -22.30 28.02 5.30
C ARG A 5 -22.63 27.37 6.64
N ALA A 6 -22.40 28.14 7.71
CA ALA A 6 -22.59 27.71 9.10
C ALA A 6 -24.01 27.18 9.38
N GLU A 7 -25.04 27.69 8.70
CA GLU A 7 -26.44 27.23 8.84
C GLU A 7 -26.67 25.75 8.44
N TYR A 8 -25.83 25.17 7.58
CA TYR A 8 -25.98 23.78 7.14
C TYR A 8 -25.07 22.81 7.90
N PHE A 9 -24.42 23.26 8.97
CA PHE A 9 -23.48 22.43 9.73
C PHE A 9 -24.12 21.12 10.22
N VAL A 10 -25.36 21.20 10.71
CA VAL A 10 -26.20 20.05 11.12
C VAL A 10 -26.37 19.02 10.00
N ALA A 11 -26.48 19.46 8.75
CA ALA A 11 -26.74 18.59 7.61
C ALA A 11 -25.46 17.92 7.08
N TYR A 12 -24.30 18.52 7.30
CA TYR A 12 -23.02 18.05 6.76
C TYR A 12 -22.13 17.32 7.75
N ASN A 13 -22.44 17.39 9.05
CA ASN A 13 -21.61 16.80 10.09
C ASN A 13 -22.43 15.90 11.00
N ASN A 14 -21.80 14.85 11.49
CA ASN A 14 -22.39 14.02 12.53
C ASN A 14 -22.55 14.81 13.83
N GLY A 15 -23.54 14.42 14.62
CA GLY A 15 -23.79 14.99 15.94
C GLY A 15 -22.79 14.57 17.01
N LEU A 16 -23.15 14.87 18.26
CA LEU A 16 -22.48 14.36 19.45
C LEU A 16 -23.30 13.23 20.06
N THR A 17 -22.63 12.20 20.56
CA THR A 17 -23.23 11.30 21.55
C THR A 17 -22.52 11.51 22.87
N ALA A 18 -23.28 11.78 23.92
CA ALA A 18 -22.77 12.05 25.24
C ALA A 18 -23.54 11.31 26.31
N THR A 19 -22.86 11.01 27.41
CA THR A 19 -23.43 10.43 28.64
C THR A 19 -23.37 11.46 29.76
N ALA A 20 -24.32 11.42 30.68
CA ALA A 20 -24.33 12.25 31.88
C ALA A 20 -24.94 11.45 33.06
N SER A 21 -24.60 11.80 34.29
CA SER A 21 -25.19 11.17 35.49
C SER A 21 -26.54 11.79 35.86
N SER A 22 -26.75 13.07 35.52
CA SER A 22 -28.01 13.78 35.72
C SER A 22 -28.24 14.82 34.63
N VAL A 23 -29.50 15.20 34.41
CA VAL A 23 -29.89 16.34 33.57
C VAL A 23 -30.96 17.15 34.28
N ILE A 24 -30.82 18.47 34.27
CA ILE A 24 -31.86 19.41 34.71
C ILE A 24 -32.26 20.24 33.50
N THR A 25 -33.56 20.31 33.24
CA THR A 25 -34.14 21.16 32.21
C THR A 25 -34.97 22.27 32.83
N ASP A 26 -35.07 23.40 32.14
CA ASP A 26 -36.05 24.43 32.47
C ASP A 26 -37.46 24.06 31.97
N ASN A 27 -38.41 24.96 32.20
CA ASN A 27 -39.82 24.78 31.81
C ASN A 27 -40.03 24.76 30.28
N PHE A 28 -39.03 25.13 29.49
CA PHE A 28 -39.05 25.13 28.04
C PHE A 28 -38.35 23.88 27.46
N GLY A 29 -37.85 22.99 28.31
CA GLY A 29 -37.11 21.80 27.90
C GLY A 29 -35.65 22.09 27.53
N CYS A 30 -35.14 23.30 27.79
CA CYS A 30 -33.73 23.61 27.60
C CYS A 30 -32.92 23.06 28.77
N ILE A 31 -31.81 22.39 28.46
CA ILE A 31 -30.90 21.87 29.47
C ILE A 31 -30.22 23.04 30.18
N SER A 32 -30.44 23.16 31.48
CA SER A 32 -29.80 24.17 32.34
C SER A 32 -28.58 23.63 33.06
N ARG A 33 -28.51 22.30 33.28
CA ARG A 33 -27.35 21.63 33.92
C ARG A 33 -27.23 20.16 33.50
N LEU A 34 -25.99 19.71 33.37
CA LEU A 34 -25.58 18.31 33.22
C LEU A 34 -24.47 18.00 34.22
N ASP A 35 -24.59 16.89 34.94
CA ASP A 35 -23.53 16.39 35.81
C ASP A 35 -22.79 15.23 35.12
N ASP A 36 -21.46 15.16 35.31
CA ASP A 36 -20.55 14.16 34.72
C ASP A 36 -20.69 13.97 33.20
N LEU A 37 -20.77 15.07 32.45
CA LEU A 37 -20.87 15.02 31.00
C LEU A 37 -19.62 14.40 30.36
N GLN A 38 -19.81 13.34 29.58
CA GLN A 38 -18.75 12.69 28.81
C GLN A 38 -19.19 12.52 27.35
N ILE A 39 -18.37 12.98 26.41
CA ILE A 39 -18.60 12.77 24.97
C ILE A 39 -18.02 11.40 24.59
N VAL A 40 -18.88 10.47 24.18
CA VAL A 40 -18.50 9.10 23.78
C VAL A 40 -18.41 8.92 22.26
N ASN A 41 -19.02 9.83 21.49
CA ASN A 41 -18.84 9.92 20.04
C ASN A 41 -19.01 11.37 19.56
N GLY A 42 -18.31 11.74 18.48
CA GLY A 42 -18.37 13.09 17.89
C GLY A 42 -17.05 13.85 17.87
N GLY A 43 -15.92 13.20 18.13
CA GLY A 43 -14.60 13.84 18.20
C GLY A 43 -14.21 14.66 16.95
N GLN A 44 -14.61 14.23 15.76
CA GLN A 44 -14.43 15.02 14.52
C GLN A 44 -15.26 16.31 14.55
N THR A 45 -16.51 16.25 15.01
CA THR A 45 -17.41 17.40 15.13
C THR A 45 -16.85 18.40 16.14
N THR A 46 -16.44 17.95 17.32
CA THR A 46 -15.82 18.81 18.34
C THR A 46 -14.50 19.43 17.86
N ALA A 47 -13.64 18.65 17.19
CA ALA A 47 -12.39 19.15 16.63
C ALA A 47 -12.64 20.20 15.54
N SER A 48 -13.61 19.95 14.66
CA SER A 48 -13.95 20.86 13.56
C SER A 48 -14.45 22.20 14.10
N LEU A 49 -15.35 22.21 15.10
CA LEU A 49 -15.79 23.42 15.78
C LEU A 49 -14.62 24.19 16.42
N PHE A 50 -13.74 23.48 17.14
CA PHE A 50 -12.59 24.09 17.79
C PHE A 50 -11.66 24.78 16.80
N TYR A 51 -11.31 24.10 15.70
CA TYR A 51 -10.44 24.68 14.68
C TYR A 51 -11.10 25.84 13.94
N THR A 52 -12.39 25.76 13.61
CA THR A 52 -13.10 26.87 12.96
C THR A 52 -13.18 28.11 13.85
N ARG A 53 -13.43 27.96 15.15
CA ARG A 53 -13.40 29.11 16.07
C ARG A 53 -11.99 29.64 16.27
N LYS A 54 -10.99 28.77 16.46
CA LYS A 54 -9.63 29.17 16.84
C LYS A 54 -8.80 29.69 15.66
N LYS A 55 -8.92 29.05 14.49
CA LYS A 55 -8.11 29.34 13.29
C LYS A 55 -8.82 30.32 12.37
N ASP A 56 -10.09 30.04 12.06
CA ASP A 56 -10.85 30.82 11.07
C ASP A 56 -11.60 31.99 11.71
N LYS A 57 -11.55 32.10 13.05
CA LYS A 57 -12.24 33.13 13.87
C LYS A 57 -13.73 33.27 13.51
N THR A 58 -14.33 32.19 13.02
CA THR A 58 -15.71 32.20 12.53
C THR A 58 -16.68 32.23 13.71
N ASP A 59 -17.73 33.04 13.58
CA ASP A 59 -18.83 33.06 14.53
C ASP A 59 -19.60 31.73 14.46
N LEU A 60 -19.70 31.06 15.60
CA LEU A 60 -20.42 29.78 15.74
C LEU A 60 -21.88 29.96 16.18
N SER A 61 -22.37 31.20 16.35
CA SER A 61 -23.73 31.49 16.83
C SER A 61 -24.85 30.84 16.00
N LYS A 62 -24.58 30.57 14.71
CA LYS A 62 -25.51 29.94 13.77
C LYS A 62 -25.28 28.44 13.57
N VAL A 63 -24.30 27.87 14.27
CA VAL A 63 -23.95 26.46 14.16
C VAL A 63 -24.75 25.65 15.18
N PHE A 64 -25.64 24.82 14.68
CA PHE A 64 -26.34 23.83 15.48
C PHE A 64 -25.61 22.49 15.38
N VAL A 65 -25.60 21.72 16.47
CA VAL A 65 -25.05 20.36 16.51
C VAL A 65 -26.09 19.45 17.14
N PRO A 66 -26.54 18.39 16.45
CA PRO A 66 -27.47 17.46 17.04
C PRO A 66 -26.74 16.66 18.13
N MET A 67 -27.37 16.50 19.30
CA MET A 67 -26.79 15.73 20.40
C MET A 67 -27.75 14.61 20.81
N LYS A 68 -27.23 13.39 20.88
CA LYS A 68 -27.84 12.27 21.59
C LYS A 68 -27.26 12.22 22.99
N LEU A 69 -28.07 12.57 23.99
CA LEU A 69 -27.71 12.48 25.41
C LEU A 69 -28.32 11.22 26.01
N VAL A 70 -27.50 10.41 26.69
CA VAL A 70 -27.95 9.25 27.47
C VAL A 70 -27.66 9.52 28.94
N VAL A 71 -28.71 9.59 29.76
CA VAL A 71 -28.56 9.77 31.21
C VAL A 71 -28.46 8.39 31.86
N VAL A 72 -27.35 8.14 32.55
CA VAL A 72 -27.03 6.85 33.17
C VAL A 72 -26.93 7.04 34.68
N GLY A 73 -27.81 6.37 35.43
CA GLY A 73 -27.77 6.37 36.89
C GLY A 73 -26.50 5.68 37.42
N ASN A 74 -26.08 6.04 38.64
CA ASN A 74 -24.82 5.57 39.23
C ASN A 74 -24.67 4.04 39.29
N GLU A 75 -25.79 3.30 39.39
CA GLU A 75 -25.79 1.83 39.53
C GLU A 75 -25.38 1.09 38.25
N ALA A 76 -25.59 1.69 37.06
CA ALA A 76 -25.31 1.07 35.77
C ALA A 76 -24.11 1.70 35.03
N LYS A 77 -23.38 2.62 35.71
CA LYS A 77 -22.37 3.48 35.10
C LYS A 77 -21.13 2.70 34.62
N GLU A 78 -20.69 1.71 35.39
CA GLU A 78 -19.47 0.94 35.12
C GLU A 78 -19.58 0.03 33.89
N ASP A 79 -20.75 -0.55 33.63
CA ASP A 79 -20.95 -1.46 32.50
C ASP A 79 -21.53 -0.75 31.26
N LEU A 80 -22.51 0.15 31.45
CA LEU A 80 -23.28 0.70 30.33
C LEU A 80 -22.53 1.79 29.55
N ILE A 81 -21.70 2.62 30.20
CA ILE A 81 -20.93 3.67 29.50
C ILE A 81 -19.89 3.06 28.53
N PRO A 82 -19.08 2.06 28.93
CA PRO A 82 -18.20 1.36 28.00
C PRO A 82 -18.94 0.75 26.82
N ASP A 83 -20.12 0.16 27.04
CA ASP A 83 -20.93 -0.44 25.99
C ASP A 83 -21.52 0.60 25.04
N ILE A 84 -22.06 1.71 25.55
CA ILE A 84 -22.54 2.82 24.70
C ILE A 84 -21.40 3.33 23.83
N SER A 85 -20.20 3.51 24.41
CA SER A 85 -19.01 3.91 23.64
C SER A 85 -18.67 2.86 22.57
N ARG A 86 -18.59 1.58 22.95
CA ARG A 86 -18.27 0.46 22.04
C ARG A 86 -19.26 0.38 20.87
N TYR A 87 -20.57 0.37 21.14
CA TYR A 87 -21.60 0.22 20.13
C TYR A 87 -21.72 1.47 19.23
N THR A 88 -21.64 2.67 19.80
CA THR A 88 -21.69 3.91 19.00
C THR A 88 -20.47 4.03 18.08
N ASN A 89 -19.31 3.55 18.52
CA ASN A 89 -18.10 3.48 17.70
C ASN A 89 -18.11 2.32 16.68
N SER A 90 -18.81 1.22 16.97
CA SER A 90 -18.93 0.09 16.05
C SER A 90 -19.80 0.38 14.82
N GLN A 91 -20.82 1.24 14.95
CA GLN A 91 -21.66 1.70 13.81
C GLN A 91 -20.88 2.59 12.82
N ASN A 92 -19.81 3.23 13.28
CA ASN A 92 -18.84 3.97 12.47
C ASN A 92 -17.47 3.25 12.47
N LYS A 93 -17.43 1.94 12.18
CA LYS A 93 -16.24 1.06 12.15
C LYS A 93 -14.95 1.70 12.71
N VAL A 94 -14.92 1.95 14.01
CA VAL A 94 -13.70 2.40 14.69
C VAL A 94 -12.70 1.26 14.60
N ALA A 95 -11.50 1.56 14.10
CA ALA A 95 -10.50 0.52 13.90
C ALA A 95 -10.09 -0.02 15.27
N GLU A 96 -9.89 -1.33 15.40
CA GLU A 96 -9.39 -1.95 16.64
C GLU A 96 -8.10 -1.26 17.14
N ALA A 97 -7.28 -0.78 16.20
CA ALA A 97 -6.11 0.07 16.46
C ALA A 97 -6.41 1.34 17.28
N ASP A 98 -7.59 1.96 17.13
CA ASP A 98 -7.94 3.18 17.86
C ASP A 98 -8.14 2.89 19.36
N PHE A 99 -8.63 1.70 19.73
CA PHE A 99 -8.73 1.26 21.13
C PHE A 99 -7.35 0.97 21.74
N SER A 100 -6.42 0.41 20.96
CA SER A 100 -5.06 0.10 21.43
C SER A 100 -4.16 1.32 21.57
N SER A 101 -4.52 2.48 21.01
CA SER A 101 -3.68 3.68 20.97
C SER A 101 -3.32 4.27 22.34
N ASN A 102 -4.01 3.86 23.42
CA ASN A 102 -3.76 4.29 24.79
C ASN A 102 -3.11 3.19 25.66
N SER A 103 -2.75 2.03 25.11
CA SER A 103 -2.07 1.01 25.90
C SER A 103 -0.66 1.47 26.32
N ASP A 104 -0.16 0.95 27.45
CA ASP A 104 1.13 1.35 28.02
C ASP A 104 2.27 1.22 27.01
N TYR A 105 2.29 0.11 26.24
CA TYR A 105 3.19 -0.09 25.11
C TYR A 105 3.27 1.11 24.15
N GLN A 106 2.11 1.64 23.73
CA GLN A 106 2.02 2.71 22.73
C GLN A 106 2.40 4.07 23.32
N VAL A 107 2.00 4.30 24.57
CA VAL A 107 2.36 5.51 25.32
C VAL A 107 3.87 5.56 25.55
N LYS A 108 4.47 4.44 25.96
CA LYS A 108 5.91 4.33 26.21
C LYS A 108 6.74 4.56 24.95
N LEU A 109 6.38 3.93 23.81
CA LEU A 109 7.07 4.19 22.53
C LEU A 109 6.93 5.65 22.10
N GLN A 110 5.78 6.29 22.32
CA GLN A 110 5.63 7.72 22.06
C GLN A 110 6.59 8.55 22.93
N GLN A 111 6.69 8.26 24.22
CA GLN A 111 7.58 8.98 25.13
C GLN A 111 9.04 8.84 24.70
N LEU A 112 9.49 7.61 24.40
CA LEU A 112 10.85 7.34 23.91
C LEU A 112 11.12 8.11 22.61
N SER A 113 10.16 8.13 21.68
CA SER A 113 10.27 8.85 20.41
C SER A 113 10.50 10.36 20.56
N GLN A 114 9.97 10.95 21.64
CA GLN A 114 10.12 12.38 21.96
C GLN A 114 11.40 12.69 22.72
N GLN A 115 11.95 11.72 23.45
CA GLN A 115 13.15 11.89 24.27
C GLN A 115 14.43 11.60 23.48
N ILE A 116 14.40 10.61 22.59
CA ILE A 116 15.58 10.11 21.89
C ILE A 116 15.81 10.93 20.62
N PHE A 117 16.97 11.59 20.56
CA PHE A 117 17.43 12.30 19.37
C PHE A 117 18.20 11.37 18.44
N THR A 118 18.04 11.56 17.13
CA THR A 118 18.91 10.94 16.14
C THR A 118 20.36 11.39 16.35
N PRO A 119 21.34 10.55 15.99
CA PRO A 119 22.74 10.96 15.90
C PRO A 119 22.91 12.15 14.96
N MET A 120 23.99 12.92 15.18
CA MET A 120 24.34 14.05 14.33
C MET A 120 25.09 13.53 13.10
N ILE A 121 24.48 13.64 11.93
CA ILE A 121 25.06 13.15 10.67
C ILE A 121 25.51 14.35 9.84
N ASN A 122 26.79 14.40 9.46
CA ASN A 122 27.36 15.44 8.58
C ASN A 122 27.07 16.88 9.03
N GLY A 123 27.05 17.13 10.36
CA GLY A 123 26.76 18.45 10.93
C GLY A 123 25.29 18.89 10.83
N ALA A 124 24.38 18.02 10.37
CA ALA A 124 22.95 18.31 10.36
C ALA A 124 22.38 18.34 11.79
N GLU A 125 21.37 19.17 12.02
CA GLU A 125 20.67 19.23 13.30
C GLU A 125 20.05 17.86 13.66
N ARG A 126 20.10 17.52 14.96
CA ARG A 126 19.47 16.31 15.47
C ARG A 126 17.95 16.42 15.35
N THR A 127 17.32 15.30 15.00
CA THR A 127 15.87 15.19 14.80
C THR A 127 15.30 14.06 15.66
N HIS A 128 13.99 13.85 15.64
CA HIS A 128 13.35 12.68 16.23
C HIS A 128 12.77 11.75 15.16
N TRP A 129 12.79 10.45 15.46
CA TRP A 129 11.87 9.51 14.84
C TRP A 129 10.52 9.63 15.53
N TYR A 130 9.55 10.28 14.89
CA TYR A 130 8.24 10.52 15.48
C TYR A 130 7.37 9.26 15.49
N TYR A 131 6.88 8.85 16.67
CA TYR A 131 5.93 7.75 16.79
C TYR A 131 4.48 8.26 16.84
N GLU A 132 3.70 7.93 15.81
CA GLU A 132 2.29 8.33 15.67
C GLU A 132 1.37 7.22 16.20
N ARG A 133 0.88 7.37 17.43
CA ARG A 133 -0.01 6.39 18.08
C ARG A 133 -1.47 6.49 17.64
N THR A 134 -1.93 7.69 17.31
CA THR A 134 -3.31 7.94 16.86
C THR A 134 -3.30 8.53 15.46
N ARG A 135 -4.24 8.11 14.61
CA ARG A 135 -4.34 8.60 13.24
C ARG A 135 -4.44 10.13 13.20
N GLY A 136 -3.53 10.77 12.47
CA GLY A 136 -3.50 12.22 12.28
C GLY A 136 -2.88 13.00 13.44
N GLN A 137 -2.32 12.32 14.44
CA GLN A 137 -1.71 12.96 15.61
C GLN A 137 -0.58 13.93 15.23
N TYR A 138 0.28 13.55 14.28
CA TYR A 138 1.37 14.41 13.79
C TYR A 138 0.83 15.75 13.26
N ASP A 139 -0.20 15.70 12.41
CA ASP A 139 -0.79 16.91 11.82
C ASP A 139 -1.53 17.73 12.88
N ASN A 140 -2.19 17.08 13.84
CA ASN A 140 -2.84 17.75 14.97
C ASN A 140 -1.82 18.49 15.84
N GLU A 141 -0.72 17.85 16.23
CA GLU A 141 0.35 18.46 17.03
C GLU A 141 1.02 19.62 16.30
N LYS A 142 1.33 19.45 15.01
CA LYS A 142 1.81 20.56 14.18
C LYS A 142 0.82 21.72 14.17
N ASN A 143 -0.47 21.45 13.98
CA ASN A 143 -1.49 22.49 13.85
C ASN A 143 -1.88 23.15 15.19
N ARG A 144 -1.38 22.64 16.33
CA ARG A 144 -1.53 23.32 17.64
C ARG A 144 -0.79 24.65 17.67
N PHE A 145 0.33 24.75 16.95
CA PHE A 145 1.10 25.99 16.84
C PHE A 145 0.36 27.00 15.96
N ALA A 146 0.22 28.23 16.46
CA ALA A 146 -0.43 29.32 15.73
C ALA A 146 0.51 29.90 14.66
N SER A 147 1.80 30.04 14.98
CA SER A 147 2.81 30.63 14.12
C SER A 147 3.32 29.65 13.05
N ALA A 148 3.52 30.16 11.83
CA ALA A 148 4.16 29.40 10.76
C ALA A 148 5.61 29.02 11.09
N THR A 149 6.31 29.87 11.86
CA THR A 149 7.70 29.62 12.28
C THR A 149 7.77 28.44 13.26
N GLU A 150 6.84 28.37 14.21
CA GLU A 150 6.76 27.25 15.16
C GLU A 150 6.41 25.94 14.45
N ARG A 151 5.48 25.96 13.48
CA ARG A 151 5.17 24.80 12.65
C ARG A 151 6.40 24.31 11.87
N LYS A 152 7.15 25.23 11.26
CA LYS A 152 8.41 24.88 10.56
C LYS A 152 9.45 24.31 11.51
N ARG A 153 9.57 24.84 12.73
CA ARG A 153 10.47 24.32 13.76
C ARG A 153 10.06 22.90 14.18
N PHE A 154 8.77 22.65 14.37
CA PHE A 154 8.25 21.30 14.65
C PHE A 154 8.55 20.32 13.51
N GLU A 155 8.32 20.70 12.25
CA GLU A 155 8.59 19.85 11.08
C GLU A 155 10.10 19.60 10.88
N LYS A 156 10.94 20.58 11.21
CA LYS A 156 12.40 20.43 11.18
C LYS A 156 12.87 19.41 12.23
N LEU A 157 12.33 19.51 13.44
CA LEU A 157 12.65 18.62 14.56
C LEU A 157 12.05 17.21 14.37
N ASN A 158 10.88 17.11 13.74
CA ASN A 158 10.14 15.87 13.53
C ASN A 158 9.84 15.70 12.02
N PRO A 159 10.82 15.33 11.17
CA PRO A 159 10.58 15.21 9.74
C PRO A 159 9.54 14.14 9.41
N ARG A 160 8.60 14.43 8.50
CA ARG A 160 7.55 13.47 8.09
C ARG A 160 8.07 12.12 7.59
N LYS A 161 9.28 12.08 7.04
CA LYS A 161 9.95 10.87 6.56
C LYS A 161 10.47 9.98 7.70
N LEU A 162 10.72 10.57 8.87
CA LEU A 162 11.15 9.87 10.09
C LEU A 162 9.94 9.65 10.99
N ARG A 163 8.89 9.05 10.44
CA ARG A 163 7.63 8.83 11.15
C ARG A 163 7.25 7.36 11.10
N ILE A 164 7.00 6.79 12.26
CA ILE A 164 6.51 5.42 12.43
C ILE A 164 5.08 5.53 12.94
N LYS A 165 4.13 4.97 12.19
CA LYS A 165 2.75 4.85 12.67
C LYS A 165 2.61 3.58 13.48
N MET A 166 1.84 3.64 14.55
CA MET A 166 1.58 2.49 15.43
C MET A 166 1.12 1.25 14.66
N VAL A 167 0.20 1.39 13.70
CA VAL A 167 -0.31 0.27 12.91
C VAL A 167 0.75 -0.35 11.98
N ASP A 168 1.80 0.40 11.64
CA ASP A 168 2.86 -0.07 10.75
C ASP A 168 4.06 -0.65 11.54
N ALA A 169 4.24 -0.24 12.80
CA ALA A 169 5.40 -0.62 13.61
C ALA A 169 5.57 -2.14 13.81
N PRO A 170 4.50 -2.91 14.11
CA PRO A 170 4.61 -4.36 14.29
C PRO A 170 5.19 -5.08 13.10
N LYS A 171 4.94 -4.61 11.88
CA LYS A 171 5.46 -5.24 10.67
C LYS A 171 6.99 -5.35 10.71
N TYR A 172 7.69 -4.29 11.13
CA TYR A 172 9.16 -4.30 11.19
C TYR A 172 9.68 -5.28 12.25
N LEU A 173 8.94 -5.42 13.35
CA LEU A 173 9.27 -6.34 14.44
C LEU A 173 9.02 -7.78 14.02
N VAL A 174 7.82 -8.13 13.56
CA VAL A 174 7.46 -9.51 13.22
C VAL A 174 8.23 -10.05 12.00
N CYS A 175 8.61 -9.18 11.05
CA CYS A 175 9.53 -9.59 9.97
C CYS A 175 10.88 -10.01 10.55
N TRP A 176 11.42 -9.22 11.49
CA TRP A 176 12.69 -9.52 12.13
C TRP A 176 12.60 -10.76 13.04
N ASP A 177 11.46 -10.96 13.68
CA ASP A 177 11.14 -12.14 14.51
C ASP A 177 10.74 -13.37 13.68
N GLN A 178 11.08 -13.36 12.37
CA GLN A 178 10.95 -14.51 11.48
C GLN A 178 9.49 -14.98 11.28
N LYS A 179 8.54 -14.06 11.38
CA LYS A 179 7.10 -14.28 11.10
C LYS A 179 6.62 -13.46 9.89
N PRO A 180 7.22 -13.62 8.69
CA PRO A 180 6.83 -12.81 7.52
C PRO A 180 5.39 -13.08 7.06
N TYR A 181 4.86 -14.28 7.33
CA TYR A 181 3.47 -14.63 7.06
C TYR A 181 2.45 -13.82 7.88
N VAL A 182 2.83 -13.36 9.09
CA VAL A 182 2.01 -12.46 9.91
C VAL A 182 2.04 -11.05 9.33
N ALA A 183 3.21 -10.56 8.93
CA ALA A 183 3.36 -9.27 8.25
C ALA A 183 2.50 -9.20 6.96
N SER A 184 2.51 -10.27 6.17
CA SER A 184 1.77 -10.39 4.91
C SER A 184 0.24 -10.41 5.05
N LEU A 185 -0.30 -10.49 6.27
CA LEU A 185 -1.74 -10.28 6.53
C LEU A 185 -2.17 -8.81 6.35
N GLY A 186 -1.22 -7.88 6.25
CA GLY A 186 -1.43 -6.45 6.18
C GLY A 186 -1.36 -5.76 7.54
N ALA A 187 -1.08 -4.46 7.52
CA ALA A 187 -0.76 -3.66 8.71
C ALA A 187 -1.78 -3.80 9.86
N GLN A 188 -3.08 -3.72 9.56
CA GLN A 188 -4.13 -3.81 10.58
C GLN A 188 -4.19 -5.19 11.26
N LYS A 189 -4.17 -6.28 10.49
CA LYS A 189 -4.23 -7.64 11.04
C LYS A 189 -2.94 -8.01 11.76
N CYS A 190 -1.79 -7.63 11.18
CA CYS A 190 -0.49 -7.78 11.83
C CYS A 190 -0.45 -7.05 13.17
N PHE A 191 -0.98 -5.82 13.23
CA PHE A 191 -1.09 -5.05 14.47
C PHE A 191 -1.98 -5.73 15.50
N ALA A 192 -3.17 -6.20 15.11
CA ALA A 192 -4.09 -6.87 16.03
C ALA A 192 -3.47 -8.14 16.65
N ILE A 193 -2.79 -8.95 15.83
CA ILE A 193 -2.07 -10.15 16.32
C ILE A 193 -0.96 -9.75 17.28
N PHE A 194 -0.13 -8.76 16.90
CA PHE A 194 0.97 -8.30 17.73
C PHE A 194 0.48 -7.71 19.06
N ALA A 195 -0.55 -6.86 19.05
CA ALA A 195 -1.12 -6.27 20.25
C ALA A 195 -1.67 -7.34 21.21
N LYS A 196 -2.29 -8.40 20.68
CA LYS A 196 -2.75 -9.56 21.47
C LYS A 196 -1.59 -10.40 22.04
N GLU A 197 -0.46 -10.49 21.34
CA GLU A 197 0.75 -11.12 21.89
C GLU A 197 1.34 -10.26 23.01
N GLN A 198 1.45 -8.94 22.80
CA GLN A 198 2.00 -7.99 23.78
C GLN A 198 1.13 -7.85 25.03
N SER A 199 -0.19 -7.97 24.93
CA SER A 199 -1.08 -7.89 26.11
C SER A 199 -0.86 -9.03 27.11
N LYS A 200 -0.07 -10.05 26.76
CA LYS A 200 0.33 -11.14 27.67
C LYS A 200 1.64 -10.86 28.38
N ASN A 201 2.36 -9.80 28.00
CA ASN A 201 3.65 -9.46 28.57
C ASN A 201 3.45 -8.47 29.73
N GLU A 202 3.62 -8.95 30.96
CA GLU A 202 3.48 -8.15 32.18
C GLU A 202 4.71 -7.25 32.45
N HIS A 203 5.84 -7.48 31.76
CA HIS A 203 7.11 -6.75 31.93
C HIS A 203 7.37 -5.70 30.83
N ILE A 204 6.30 -5.26 30.16
CA ILE A 204 6.41 -4.40 28.98
C ILE A 204 7.16 -3.08 29.26
N ASP A 205 6.98 -2.51 30.45
CA ASP A 205 7.61 -1.24 30.83
C ASP A 205 9.12 -1.35 31.06
N GLU A 206 9.60 -2.55 31.42
CA GLU A 206 11.02 -2.86 31.63
C GLU A 206 11.71 -3.18 30.30
N GLU A 207 11.00 -3.83 29.37
CA GLU A 207 11.53 -4.20 28.04
C GLU A 207 11.54 -3.03 27.05
N LEU A 208 10.63 -2.06 27.19
CA LEU A 208 10.54 -0.89 26.32
C LEU A 208 11.47 0.23 26.80
N ASP A 209 12.75 0.04 26.55
CA ASP A 209 13.81 1.01 26.81
C ASP A 209 14.28 1.74 25.54
N GLN A 210 15.35 2.53 25.69
CA GLN A 210 15.96 3.23 24.57
C GLN A 210 16.49 2.26 23.50
N GLU A 211 17.11 1.16 23.90
CA GLU A 211 17.67 0.18 22.97
C GLU A 211 16.55 -0.44 22.12
N TYR A 212 15.43 -0.80 22.72
CA TYR A 212 14.26 -1.31 22.00
C TYR A 212 13.77 -0.32 20.94
N PHE A 213 13.62 0.95 21.30
CA PHE A 213 13.17 1.98 20.37
C PHE A 213 14.15 2.19 19.22
N GLU A 214 15.45 2.26 19.51
CA GLU A 214 16.51 2.37 18.49
C GLU A 214 16.48 1.15 17.55
N GLN A 215 16.33 -0.07 18.08
CA GLN A 215 16.22 -1.27 17.27
C GLN A 215 14.96 -1.29 16.39
N LEU A 216 13.80 -0.81 16.89
CA LEU A 216 12.59 -0.65 16.08
C LEU A 216 12.86 0.30 14.90
N VAL A 217 13.54 1.42 15.15
CA VAL A 217 13.94 2.35 14.09
C VAL A 217 14.91 1.70 13.11
N CYS A 218 15.92 0.98 13.57
CA CYS A 218 16.86 0.27 12.69
C CYS A 218 16.14 -0.75 11.80
N LYS A 219 15.20 -1.52 12.35
CA LYS A 219 14.34 -2.45 11.58
C LYS A 219 13.50 -1.71 10.53
N ARG A 220 12.98 -0.52 10.86
CA ARG A 220 12.30 0.35 9.89
C ARG A 220 13.24 0.84 8.77
N ILE A 221 14.47 1.26 9.10
CA ILE A 221 15.49 1.70 8.13
C ILE A 221 15.85 0.56 7.16
N ILE A 222 16.06 -0.65 7.69
CA ILE A 222 16.32 -1.85 6.91
C ILE A 222 15.16 -2.10 5.94
N PHE A 223 13.93 -2.07 6.44
CA PHE A 223 12.73 -2.28 5.62
C PHE A 223 12.62 -1.27 4.49
N ASP A 224 12.70 0.02 4.78
CA ASP A 224 12.57 1.07 3.77
C ASP A 224 13.67 1.02 2.72
N THR A 225 14.90 0.70 3.14
CA THR A 225 16.04 0.59 2.22
C THR A 225 15.85 -0.58 1.29
N LEU A 226 15.57 -1.78 1.83
CA LEU A 226 15.37 -2.98 1.03
C LEU A 226 14.17 -2.83 0.10
N TYR A 227 13.04 -2.32 0.61
CA TYR A 227 11.85 -2.08 -0.20
C TYR A 227 12.22 -1.26 -1.44
N LYS A 228 12.90 -0.12 -1.28
CA LYS A 228 13.34 0.71 -2.41
C LYS A 228 14.31 -0.01 -3.36
N ARG A 229 15.26 -0.79 -2.82
CA ARG A 229 16.28 -1.50 -3.62
C ARG A 229 15.68 -2.63 -4.44
N ILE A 230 14.68 -3.36 -3.93
CA ILE A 230 13.97 -4.41 -4.68
C ILE A 230 13.38 -3.86 -5.97
N LYS A 231 12.78 -2.66 -5.95
CA LYS A 231 12.21 -2.04 -7.15
C LYS A 231 13.25 -1.75 -8.25
N GLN A 232 14.53 -1.67 -7.88
CA GLN A 232 15.65 -1.41 -8.78
C GLN A 232 16.37 -2.70 -9.23
N ALA A 233 16.00 -3.85 -8.66
CA ALA A 233 16.64 -5.12 -8.96
C ALA A 233 16.18 -5.66 -10.33
N ASP A 234 17.13 -6.21 -11.08
CA ASP A 234 16.92 -6.85 -12.39
C ASP A 234 15.98 -8.06 -12.32
N TRP A 235 15.99 -8.80 -11.21
CA TRP A 235 15.13 -9.96 -10.99
C TRP A 235 13.70 -9.62 -10.50
N TYR A 236 13.38 -8.34 -10.24
CA TYR A 236 12.08 -7.94 -9.71
C TYR A 236 10.99 -7.93 -10.81
N ARG A 237 9.96 -8.76 -10.65
CA ARG A 237 8.88 -8.96 -11.63
C ARG A 237 7.78 -7.89 -11.63
N GLY A 238 8.01 -6.73 -11.02
CA GLY A 238 7.03 -5.62 -10.98
C GLY A 238 5.92 -5.71 -9.93
N ALA A 239 5.70 -6.86 -9.28
CA ALA A 239 4.63 -7.06 -8.29
C ALA A 239 5.12 -7.64 -6.94
N TYR A 240 4.26 -7.52 -5.91
CA TYR A 240 4.44 -8.11 -4.57
C TYR A 240 5.67 -7.63 -3.78
N GLN A 241 6.16 -6.43 -4.08
CA GLN A 241 7.30 -5.79 -3.41
C GLN A 241 7.25 -5.87 -1.88
N ALA A 242 6.08 -5.62 -1.28
CA ALA A 242 5.89 -5.68 0.16
C ALA A 242 6.16 -7.09 0.71
N ASN A 243 5.52 -8.11 0.15
CA ASN A 243 5.70 -9.50 0.58
C ASN A 243 7.16 -9.95 0.38
N ILE A 244 7.79 -9.61 -0.74
CA ILE A 244 9.21 -9.93 -0.99
C ILE A 244 10.09 -9.28 0.08
N THR A 245 9.85 -8.01 0.42
CA THR A 245 10.63 -7.29 1.45
C THR A 245 10.45 -7.96 2.83
N GLU A 246 9.22 -8.30 3.21
CA GLU A 246 8.89 -8.95 4.48
C GLU A 246 9.63 -10.29 4.62
N TYR A 247 9.56 -11.13 3.59
CA TYR A 247 10.22 -12.44 3.55
C TYR A 247 11.75 -12.33 3.51
N ALA A 248 12.29 -11.36 2.79
CA ALA A 248 13.74 -11.15 2.69
C ALA A 248 14.36 -10.74 4.04
N ILE A 249 13.70 -9.85 4.79
CA ILE A 249 14.15 -9.46 6.13
C ILE A 249 14.09 -10.64 7.09
N ALA A 250 13.00 -11.42 7.04
CA ALA A 250 12.88 -12.64 7.84
C ALA A 250 13.98 -13.66 7.53
N LYS A 251 14.29 -13.87 6.25
CA LYS A 251 15.38 -14.76 5.81
C LYS A 251 16.74 -14.27 6.29
N TYR A 252 17.02 -12.98 6.18
CA TYR A 252 18.26 -12.40 6.68
C TYR A 252 18.42 -12.56 8.20
N SER A 253 17.37 -12.27 8.97
CA SER A 253 17.36 -12.48 10.43
C SER A 253 17.56 -13.96 10.80
N TYR A 254 16.88 -14.86 10.09
CA TYR A 254 17.01 -16.31 10.25
C TYR A 254 18.45 -16.79 10.00
N ASP A 255 19.07 -16.36 8.89
CA ASP A 255 20.42 -16.78 8.55
C ASP A 255 21.47 -16.22 9.51
N LEU A 256 21.29 -14.98 10.01
CA LEU A 256 22.13 -14.44 11.09
C LEU A 256 22.07 -15.31 12.34
N SER A 257 20.86 -15.65 12.77
CA SER A 257 20.64 -16.50 13.95
C SER A 257 21.23 -17.89 13.76
N LYS A 258 21.05 -18.50 12.59
CA LYS A 258 21.62 -19.81 12.23
C LYS A 258 23.15 -19.79 12.21
N ALA A 259 23.75 -18.67 11.82
CA ALA A 259 25.20 -18.47 11.84
C ALA A 259 25.76 -18.04 13.21
N GLY A 260 24.92 -17.90 14.25
CA GLY A 260 25.33 -17.37 15.56
C GLY A 260 25.78 -15.90 15.52
N LYS A 261 25.42 -15.15 14.47
CA LYS A 261 25.78 -13.75 14.28
C LYS A 261 24.66 -12.85 14.79
N LYS A 262 25.02 -11.66 15.31
CA LYS A 262 24.06 -10.61 15.67
C LYS A 262 24.13 -9.47 14.66
N CYS A 263 22.98 -8.82 14.41
CA CYS A 263 22.95 -7.61 13.60
C CYS A 263 23.54 -6.44 14.42
N ASP A 264 24.41 -5.67 13.79
CA ASP A 264 24.97 -4.47 14.40
C ASP A 264 23.98 -3.30 14.28
N PHE A 265 22.96 -3.30 15.15
CA PHE A 265 21.98 -2.23 15.22
C PHE A 265 22.59 -0.90 15.66
N THR A 266 23.68 -0.94 16.44
CA THR A 266 24.42 0.24 16.88
C THR A 266 24.93 1.02 15.67
N SER A 267 25.59 0.34 14.72
CA SER A 267 26.07 0.99 13.49
C SER A 267 24.93 1.53 12.62
N ILE A 268 23.81 0.81 12.52
CA ILE A 268 22.65 1.26 11.75
C ILE A 268 22.04 2.53 12.37
N TRP A 269 21.92 2.57 13.69
CA TRP A 269 21.43 3.74 14.42
C TRP A 269 22.37 4.93 14.22
N HIS A 270 23.68 4.77 14.42
CA HIS A 270 24.64 5.86 14.27
C HIS A 270 24.67 6.44 12.85
N ASN A 271 24.62 5.59 11.84
CA ASN A 271 24.67 6.00 10.44
C ASN A 271 23.29 6.35 9.84
N GLN A 272 22.21 6.06 10.55
CA GLN A 272 20.82 6.11 10.08
C GLN A 272 20.64 5.46 8.69
N SER A 273 21.41 4.40 8.43
CA SER A 273 21.50 3.70 7.16
C SER A 273 22.14 2.33 7.34
N ILE A 274 21.91 1.43 6.39
CA ILE A 274 22.59 0.13 6.31
C ILE A 274 23.79 0.22 5.38
N ASN A 275 24.80 -0.60 5.63
CA ASN A 275 26.00 -0.67 4.77
C ASN A 275 25.74 -1.53 3.51
N GLU A 276 26.68 -1.48 2.56
CA GLU A 276 26.54 -2.17 1.28
C GLU A 276 26.57 -3.70 1.43
N SER A 277 27.37 -4.23 2.37
CA SER A 277 27.44 -5.68 2.64
C SER A 277 26.10 -6.25 3.12
N MET A 278 25.44 -5.53 4.04
CA MET A 278 24.09 -5.87 4.50
C MET A 278 23.08 -5.72 3.36
N THR A 279 23.19 -4.66 2.55
CA THR A 279 22.31 -4.44 1.39
C THR A 279 22.41 -5.59 0.39
N ALA A 280 23.63 -6.05 0.06
CA ALA A 280 23.86 -7.18 -0.82
C ALA A 280 23.25 -8.48 -0.26
N SER A 281 23.43 -8.75 1.03
CA SER A 281 22.85 -9.93 1.70
C SER A 281 21.31 -9.89 1.68
N LEU A 282 20.72 -8.73 1.99
CA LEU A 282 19.27 -8.53 1.94
C LEU A 282 18.71 -8.62 0.51
N LEU A 283 19.43 -8.16 -0.50
CA LEU A 283 19.03 -8.31 -1.91
C LEU A 283 19.09 -9.77 -2.38
N ARG A 284 20.08 -10.55 -1.91
CA ARG A 284 20.12 -12.00 -2.14
C ARG A 284 18.92 -12.69 -1.49
N ALA A 285 18.62 -12.34 -0.24
CA ALA A 285 17.41 -12.80 0.44
C ALA A 285 16.13 -12.38 -0.32
N GLY A 286 16.12 -11.18 -0.90
CA GLY A 286 15.05 -10.68 -1.77
C GLY A 286 14.84 -11.53 -3.01
N LYS A 287 15.93 -11.91 -3.70
CA LYS A 287 15.87 -12.79 -4.87
C LYS A 287 15.31 -14.17 -4.51
N GLN A 288 15.77 -14.75 -3.40
CA GLN A 288 15.27 -16.01 -2.85
C GLN A 288 13.80 -15.94 -2.43
N ALA A 289 13.40 -14.84 -1.77
CA ALA A 289 11.99 -14.62 -1.42
C ALA A 289 11.13 -14.51 -2.68
N SER A 290 11.59 -13.78 -3.69
CA SER A 290 10.90 -13.64 -4.98
C SER A 290 10.74 -14.98 -5.70
N SER A 291 11.74 -15.87 -5.66
CA SER A 291 11.63 -17.18 -6.29
C SER A 291 10.57 -18.06 -5.64
N ILE A 292 10.52 -18.11 -4.31
CA ILE A 292 9.50 -18.90 -3.58
C ILE A 292 8.10 -18.28 -3.72
N LEU A 293 8.00 -16.95 -3.62
CA LEU A 293 6.72 -16.25 -3.71
C LEU A 293 6.12 -16.34 -5.11
N ASN A 294 6.94 -16.38 -6.16
CA ASN A 294 6.49 -16.38 -7.55
C ASN A 294 6.76 -17.70 -8.29
N GLU A 295 6.92 -18.79 -7.56
CA GLU A 295 7.05 -20.14 -8.11
C GLU A 295 5.76 -20.57 -8.83
N GLU A 296 5.89 -21.26 -9.97
CA GLU A 296 4.75 -21.68 -10.80
C GLU A 296 3.96 -22.83 -10.16
N GLU A 297 4.65 -23.83 -9.61
CA GLU A 297 4.06 -25.05 -9.04
C GLU A 297 3.71 -24.93 -7.55
N ARG A 298 3.26 -23.76 -7.14
CA ARG A 298 2.95 -23.50 -5.72
C ARG A 298 1.56 -24.02 -5.30
N PRO A 299 1.37 -24.39 -4.02
CA PRO A 299 0.08 -24.89 -3.53
C PRO A 299 -1.06 -23.87 -3.61
N THR A 300 -0.75 -22.57 -3.50
CA THR A 300 -1.74 -21.49 -3.55
C THR A 300 -1.46 -20.55 -4.72
N GLN A 301 -2.37 -20.50 -5.70
CA GLN A 301 -2.18 -19.77 -6.96
C GLN A 301 -2.11 -18.24 -6.84
N ASN A 302 -2.62 -17.64 -5.76
CA ASN A 302 -2.50 -16.20 -5.53
C ASN A 302 -1.29 -15.90 -4.62
N VAL A 303 -0.38 -15.01 -5.06
CA VAL A 303 0.86 -14.70 -4.32
C VAL A 303 0.58 -14.08 -2.97
N SER A 304 -0.39 -13.18 -2.88
CA SER A 304 -0.69 -12.50 -1.62
C SER A 304 -1.34 -13.42 -0.60
N GLU A 305 -2.08 -14.45 -1.05
CA GLU A 305 -2.60 -15.49 -0.16
C GLU A 305 -1.54 -16.53 0.20
N TRP A 306 -0.65 -16.87 -0.72
CA TRP A 306 0.48 -17.75 -0.46
C TRP A 306 1.43 -17.17 0.58
N ALA A 307 1.75 -15.88 0.47
CA ALA A 307 2.59 -15.17 1.42
C ALA A 307 2.06 -15.19 2.87
N LYS A 308 0.76 -15.40 3.08
CA LYS A 308 0.13 -15.48 4.41
C LYS A 308 0.24 -16.87 5.05
N LYS A 309 0.79 -17.86 4.33
CA LYS A 309 0.95 -19.23 4.83
C LYS A 309 2.33 -19.43 5.42
N GLU A 310 2.39 -20.07 6.58
CA GLU A 310 3.66 -20.44 7.21
C GLU A 310 4.47 -21.43 6.36
N ASP A 311 3.81 -22.25 5.53
CA ASP A 311 4.46 -23.15 4.59
C ASP A 311 5.34 -22.42 3.57
N CYS A 312 4.91 -21.24 3.09
CA CYS A 312 5.72 -20.39 2.22
C CYS A 312 7.03 -19.97 2.91
N TRP A 313 6.94 -19.63 4.21
CA TRP A 313 8.12 -19.31 5.02
C TRP A 313 9.01 -20.53 5.23
N ASN A 314 8.42 -21.70 5.47
CA ASN A 314 9.15 -22.94 5.63
C ASN A 314 9.98 -23.29 4.39
N GLN A 315 9.44 -23.12 3.19
CA GLN A 315 10.20 -23.32 1.95
C GLN A 315 11.40 -22.39 1.84
N LEU A 316 11.24 -21.10 2.17
CA LEU A 316 12.34 -20.13 2.09
C LEU A 316 13.49 -20.47 3.05
N LYS A 317 13.20 -21.03 4.24
CA LYS A 317 14.25 -21.45 5.20
C LYS A 317 15.17 -22.56 4.68
N HIS A 318 14.71 -23.36 3.71
CA HIS A 318 15.51 -24.44 3.11
C HIS A 318 16.51 -23.95 2.06
N LEU A 319 16.38 -22.71 1.58
CA LEU A 319 17.33 -22.14 0.63
C LEU A 319 18.68 -21.80 1.28
N PRO A 320 19.78 -21.74 0.48
CA PRO A 320 21.11 -21.37 0.97
C PRO A 320 21.12 -20.08 1.77
N SER A 321 22.14 -19.91 2.63
CA SER A 321 22.31 -18.67 3.41
C SER A 321 22.38 -17.46 2.49
N CYS A 322 21.69 -16.39 2.86
CA CYS A 322 21.78 -15.12 2.16
C CYS A 322 23.02 -14.31 2.58
N LEU A 323 23.70 -14.70 3.65
CA LEU A 323 24.95 -14.07 4.10
C LEU A 323 26.08 -14.47 3.15
N LEU A 324 26.89 -13.50 2.71
CA LEU A 324 28.16 -13.81 2.03
C LEU A 324 29.05 -14.64 2.97
N ASN A 325 29.62 -15.72 2.47
CA ASN A 325 30.87 -16.25 3.01
C ASN A 325 31.99 -15.50 2.30
N ASP A 326 33.01 -15.03 3.03
CA ASP A 326 34.26 -14.48 2.46
C ASP A 326 35.10 -15.57 1.73
N ALA A 327 34.48 -16.68 1.36
CA ALA A 327 35.09 -17.81 0.67
C ALA A 327 34.08 -18.34 -0.36
N TYR A 328 34.38 -18.07 -1.63
CA TYR A 328 33.81 -18.66 -2.84
C TYR A 328 32.31 -18.43 -3.09
N ASP A 329 31.99 -17.50 -3.99
CA ASP A 329 31.00 -17.73 -5.05
C ASP A 329 31.10 -16.61 -6.11
N ASP A 330 32.16 -16.71 -6.91
CA ASP A 330 32.09 -16.40 -8.34
C ASP A 330 32.17 -17.78 -9.03
N ALA A 331 31.02 -18.42 -9.20
CA ALA A 331 30.90 -19.56 -10.07
C ALA A 331 29.54 -19.50 -10.75
N ASP A 332 29.63 -19.28 -12.07
CA ASP A 332 28.56 -19.38 -13.02
C ASP A 332 27.66 -20.60 -12.82
N ASP A 333 26.39 -20.32 -13.07
CA ASP A 333 25.41 -21.15 -13.76
C ASP A 333 26.02 -22.36 -14.51
N THR A 334 25.76 -23.59 -14.05
CA THR A 334 25.44 -24.74 -14.93
C THR A 334 25.19 -26.05 -14.15
N SER A 335 24.06 -26.68 -14.52
CA SER A 335 23.74 -28.10 -14.38
C SER A 335 23.36 -28.66 -12.99
N PHE A 336 22.05 -28.78 -12.81
CA PHE A 336 21.44 -29.82 -11.99
C PHE A 336 21.70 -31.18 -12.66
N SER A 337 22.41 -32.09 -11.99
CA SER A 337 22.34 -33.52 -12.32
C SER A 337 22.42 -34.36 -11.06
N LEU A 338 21.38 -35.15 -10.85
CA LEU A 338 21.26 -36.18 -9.82
C LEU A 338 22.24 -37.32 -10.13
N THR A 339 23.12 -37.69 -9.20
CA THR A 339 23.43 -39.11 -8.97
C THR A 339 24.06 -39.37 -7.61
N THR A 340 23.57 -40.47 -7.03
CA THR A 340 23.89 -41.13 -5.76
C THR A 340 25.31 -41.70 -5.72
N THR A 341 25.82 -41.90 -4.49
CA THR A 341 26.62 -43.08 -4.03
C THR A 341 28.14 -42.88 -3.79
N VAL A 342 28.47 -42.93 -2.48
CA VAL A 342 29.60 -43.63 -1.81
C VAL A 342 30.94 -42.91 -1.55
N MET A 343 31.28 -42.96 -0.25
CA MET A 343 32.55 -42.66 0.44
C MET A 343 33.72 -43.50 -0.12
N PRO A 344 34.98 -43.06 0.04
CA PRO A 344 35.71 -43.52 1.23
C PRO A 344 36.64 -42.48 1.91
N THR A 345 36.70 -42.65 3.23
CA THR A 345 37.79 -42.52 4.23
C THR A 345 39.19 -42.03 3.81
N SER A 346 39.64 -41.03 4.58
CA SER A 346 40.87 -40.92 5.41
C SER A 346 42.26 -41.15 4.79
N ILE A 347 43.17 -40.18 5.00
CA ILE A 347 44.35 -40.28 5.91
C ILE A 347 45.33 -39.10 5.68
N GLU A 348 45.67 -38.46 6.81
CA GLU A 348 46.94 -37.81 7.23
C GLU A 348 47.70 -36.81 6.33
N THR A 349 48.64 -35.98 6.81
CA THR A 349 48.97 -35.17 8.00
C THR A 349 50.31 -34.49 7.62
N VAL A 350 50.67 -33.39 8.30
CA VAL A 350 52.06 -32.90 8.55
C VAL A 350 52.71 -31.92 7.54
N SER A 351 52.75 -30.65 7.97
CA SER A 351 53.94 -29.76 8.16
C SER A 351 54.88 -29.44 6.97
N SER A 352 55.66 -28.37 6.92
CA SER A 352 55.81 -27.09 7.63
C SER A 352 57.02 -26.36 6.98
N LEU A 353 57.11 -25.02 7.17
CA LEU A 353 58.34 -24.17 7.13
C LEU A 353 59.05 -24.02 5.75
N SER A 354 59.74 -22.94 5.38
CA SER A 354 60.00 -21.56 5.84
C SER A 354 60.99 -20.91 4.84
N HIS A 355 61.25 -19.61 5.01
CA HIS A 355 62.35 -18.77 4.47
C HIS A 355 62.03 -17.90 3.23
N THR A 356 61.84 -16.58 3.36
CA THR A 356 62.83 -15.46 3.46
C THR A 356 63.75 -15.41 2.22
N THR A 357 63.92 -14.31 1.47
CA THR A 357 64.32 -12.95 1.87
C THR A 357 64.22 -11.95 0.69
N ASN A 358 63.98 -10.68 1.04
CA ASN A 358 64.57 -9.42 0.54
C ASN A 358 64.49 -9.00 -0.95
N GLY A 359 64.10 -7.73 -1.14
CA GLY A 359 64.82 -6.86 -2.08
C GLY A 359 64.07 -5.69 -2.72
N THR A 360 64.02 -4.55 -2.03
CA THR A 360 64.40 -3.21 -2.56
C THR A 360 63.49 -2.50 -3.60
N VAL A 361 62.88 -1.41 -3.12
CA VAL A 361 62.31 -0.19 -3.79
C VAL A 361 63.46 0.85 -3.94
N PRO A 362 63.49 1.96 -4.75
CA PRO A 362 62.44 2.81 -5.39
C PRO A 362 62.87 3.35 -6.81
N PRO A 363 62.51 4.58 -7.26
CA PRO A 363 61.19 5.20 -7.54
C PRO A 363 61.13 5.76 -8.99
N ASN A 364 59.96 6.15 -9.51
CA ASN A 364 59.66 7.58 -9.81
C ASN A 364 58.29 7.83 -10.44
N THR A 365 57.83 9.03 -10.11
CA THR A 365 56.72 9.89 -10.56
C THR A 365 56.42 9.99 -12.08
N GLY A 366 55.19 10.41 -12.39
CA GLY A 366 54.85 11.08 -13.66
C GLY A 366 53.42 10.82 -14.14
N GLY A 367 52.51 11.78 -13.94
CA GLY A 367 51.12 11.68 -14.42
C GLY A 367 50.95 12.07 -15.90
N HIS A 368 49.82 11.68 -16.48
CA HIS A 368 49.15 12.41 -17.57
C HIS A 368 47.72 11.86 -17.79
N LYS A 369 46.73 12.75 -17.77
CA LYS A 369 45.49 12.61 -18.56
C LYS A 369 45.78 13.04 -20.01
N PRO A 370 45.05 12.53 -21.01
CA PRO A 370 43.99 13.37 -21.59
C PRO A 370 42.71 12.61 -21.99
N ALA A 371 41.66 13.40 -22.24
CA ALA A 371 40.39 13.00 -22.84
C ALA A 371 40.48 12.94 -24.38
N TYR A 372 39.60 12.18 -25.07
CA TYR A 372 38.76 12.65 -26.19
C TYR A 372 37.85 11.53 -26.77
N SER A 373 36.58 11.94 -26.94
CA SER A 373 35.45 11.56 -27.81
C SER A 373 35.48 10.47 -28.90
N SER A 374 34.34 9.77 -28.96
CA SER A 374 33.43 9.49 -30.11
C SER A 374 33.89 8.67 -31.33
N GLY A 375 33.12 7.62 -31.64
CA GLY A 375 32.92 7.14 -33.02
C GLY A 375 32.51 5.66 -33.13
N PRO A 376 31.68 5.27 -34.11
CA PRO A 376 30.63 4.27 -33.96
C PRO A 376 31.05 2.86 -34.36
N ARG A 377 30.44 1.82 -33.76
CA ARG A 377 30.51 0.46 -34.31
C ARG A 377 29.13 -0.18 -34.42
N HIS A 378 28.86 -0.59 -35.65
CA HIS A 378 27.63 -1.16 -36.15
C HIS A 378 27.23 -2.46 -35.45
N LYS A 379 25.92 -2.56 -35.25
CA LYS A 379 25.10 -3.74 -34.94
C LYS A 379 25.50 -4.99 -35.72
N ARG A 380 25.55 -6.13 -35.02
CA ARG A 380 25.18 -7.43 -35.57
C ARG A 380 24.25 -8.10 -34.56
N ALA A 381 23.05 -8.41 -35.04
CA ALA A 381 21.89 -8.85 -34.28
C ALA A 381 22.02 -10.32 -33.83
N SER A 382 21.51 -10.61 -32.63
CA SER A 382 21.01 -11.92 -32.22
C SER A 382 19.63 -11.73 -31.60
N ALA A 383 18.62 -12.35 -32.21
CA ALA A 383 17.22 -12.20 -31.89
C ALA A 383 16.84 -12.97 -30.61
N GLN A 384 16.26 -12.26 -29.65
CA GLN A 384 15.39 -12.78 -28.57
C GLN A 384 14.38 -11.69 -28.22
N ALA A 385 13.13 -12.10 -28.01
CA ALA A 385 11.91 -11.29 -28.15
C ALA A 385 11.78 -10.13 -27.13
N ASP A 386 11.62 -8.92 -27.64
CA ASP A 386 11.15 -7.74 -26.90
C ASP A 386 9.64 -7.87 -26.61
N THR A 387 9.25 -7.97 -25.34
CA THR A 387 7.83 -7.90 -24.92
C THR A 387 7.39 -6.44 -24.73
N CYS A 388 6.22 -6.11 -25.27
CA CYS A 388 5.67 -4.75 -25.45
C CYS A 388 5.42 -3.98 -24.14
N ASN A 389 6.34 -3.09 -23.77
CA ASN A 389 6.07 -2.01 -22.81
C ASN A 389 5.64 -0.75 -23.57
N LEU A 390 4.34 -0.53 -23.69
CA LEU A 390 3.78 0.66 -24.33
C LEU A 390 3.65 1.81 -23.33
N SER A 391 4.00 3.01 -23.77
CA SER A 391 3.84 4.27 -23.03
C SER A 391 2.38 4.75 -23.03
N THR A 392 2.07 5.75 -22.19
CA THR A 392 0.74 6.40 -22.15
C THR A 392 0.29 6.87 -23.53
N THR A 393 1.19 7.51 -24.27
CA THR A 393 0.89 8.08 -25.59
C THR A 393 0.65 6.99 -26.63
N GLU A 394 1.32 5.85 -26.51
CA GLU A 394 1.07 4.69 -27.35
C GLU A 394 -0.31 4.08 -27.03
N TRP A 395 -0.66 3.87 -25.76
CA TRP A 395 -1.99 3.41 -25.38
C TRP A 395 -3.12 4.37 -25.79
N GLN A 396 -2.89 5.68 -25.73
CA GLN A 396 -3.87 6.68 -26.16
C GLN A 396 -4.03 6.72 -27.69
N SER A 397 -3.04 6.24 -28.45
CA SER A 397 -3.10 6.15 -29.92
C SER A 397 -3.59 4.79 -30.42
N PHE A 398 -3.84 3.82 -29.52
CA PHE A 398 -4.41 2.54 -29.90
C PHE A 398 -5.81 2.71 -30.48
N PRO A 399 -6.14 2.02 -31.59
CA PRO A 399 -7.50 2.04 -32.10
C PRO A 399 -8.49 1.51 -31.05
N ILE A 400 -9.62 2.21 -30.87
CA ILE A 400 -10.67 1.81 -29.92
C ILE A 400 -11.15 0.37 -30.18
N SER A 401 -11.16 -0.06 -31.45
CA SER A 401 -11.49 -1.43 -31.85
C SER A 401 -10.54 -2.47 -31.25
N VAL A 402 -9.25 -2.16 -31.15
CA VAL A 402 -8.23 -3.03 -30.56
C VAL A 402 -8.42 -3.08 -29.04
N CYS A 403 -8.68 -1.93 -28.39
CA CYS A 403 -8.99 -1.88 -26.95
C CYS A 403 -10.25 -2.68 -26.59
N ARG A 404 -11.31 -2.60 -27.42
CA ARG A 404 -12.53 -3.42 -27.24
C ARG A 404 -12.27 -4.91 -27.46
N SER A 405 -11.49 -5.25 -28.49
CA SER A 405 -11.12 -6.64 -28.77
C SER A 405 -10.29 -7.24 -27.64
N LEU A 406 -9.36 -6.46 -27.08
CA LEU A 406 -8.56 -6.85 -25.92
C LEU A 406 -9.45 -7.02 -24.68
N LEU A 407 -10.39 -6.11 -24.42
CA LEU A 407 -11.33 -6.20 -23.30
C LEU A 407 -12.17 -7.49 -23.39
N ALA A 408 -12.74 -7.78 -24.57
CA ALA A 408 -13.55 -8.98 -24.80
C ALA A 408 -12.73 -10.27 -24.67
N PHE A 409 -11.52 -10.30 -25.26
CA PHE A 409 -10.61 -11.44 -25.17
C PHE A 409 -10.19 -11.69 -23.72
N ALA A 410 -9.86 -10.63 -22.98
CA ALA A 410 -9.45 -10.70 -21.59
C ALA A 410 -10.60 -11.14 -20.68
N ALA A 411 -11.82 -10.66 -20.90
CA ALA A 411 -13.00 -11.10 -20.16
C ALA A 411 -13.26 -12.60 -20.36
N LYS A 412 -13.25 -13.06 -21.62
CA LYS A 412 -13.45 -14.47 -21.98
C LYS A 412 -12.39 -15.39 -21.35
N ASN A 413 -11.14 -14.92 -21.27
CA ASN A 413 -10.02 -15.68 -20.73
C ASN A 413 -9.73 -15.42 -19.24
N ARG A 414 -10.61 -14.67 -18.55
CA ARG A 414 -10.50 -14.29 -17.13
C ARG A 414 -9.17 -13.64 -16.77
N LEU A 415 -8.71 -12.72 -17.61
CA LEU A 415 -7.43 -12.00 -17.46
C LEU A 415 -7.59 -10.58 -16.87
N LEU A 416 -8.83 -10.07 -16.76
CA LEU A 416 -9.10 -8.70 -16.29
C LEU A 416 -8.91 -8.54 -14.78
N SER A 417 -8.13 -7.53 -14.40
CA SER A 417 -8.18 -6.91 -13.07
C SER A 417 -9.10 -5.69 -13.07
N SER A 418 -9.61 -5.25 -11.90
CA SER A 418 -10.40 -4.02 -11.76
C SER A 418 -9.69 -2.82 -12.40
N GLU A 419 -8.39 -2.68 -12.13
CA GLU A 419 -7.57 -1.56 -12.62
C GLU A 419 -7.37 -1.60 -14.14
N SER A 420 -7.15 -2.79 -14.72
CA SER A 420 -7.01 -2.95 -16.18
C SER A 420 -8.32 -2.74 -16.92
N GLN A 421 -9.44 -3.14 -16.31
CA GLN A 421 -10.78 -2.98 -16.86
C GLN A 421 -11.19 -1.51 -16.86
N GLU A 422 -11.04 -0.81 -15.73
CA GLU A 422 -11.29 0.63 -15.63
C GLU A 422 -10.43 1.41 -16.63
N SER A 423 -9.14 1.08 -16.72
CA SER A 423 -8.21 1.74 -17.65
C SER A 423 -8.58 1.51 -19.13
N LEU A 424 -9.02 0.30 -19.51
CA LEU A 424 -9.54 0.04 -20.85
C LEU A 424 -10.84 0.80 -21.12
N HIS A 425 -11.74 0.91 -20.14
CA HIS A 425 -12.96 1.68 -20.28
C HIS A 425 -12.68 3.18 -20.45
N VAL A 426 -11.69 3.73 -19.76
CA VAL A 426 -11.25 5.13 -19.95
C VAL A 426 -10.75 5.34 -21.38
N LEU A 427 -9.90 4.43 -21.91
CA LEU A 427 -9.40 4.51 -23.28
C LEU A 427 -10.50 4.33 -24.34
N ILE A 428 -11.47 3.44 -24.11
CA ILE A 428 -12.60 3.19 -25.04
C ILE A 428 -13.59 4.36 -25.05
N ASN A 429 -13.83 4.98 -23.90
CA ASN A 429 -14.81 6.06 -23.75
C ASN A 429 -14.20 7.47 -23.90
N GLN A 430 -12.89 7.58 -24.14
CA GLN A 430 -12.17 8.84 -24.34
C GLN A 430 -12.46 9.89 -23.25
N LYS A 431 -12.44 9.49 -21.99
CA LYS A 431 -12.63 10.41 -20.86
C LYS A 431 -11.32 11.11 -20.52
N ASP A 432 -11.25 12.43 -20.69
CA ASP A 432 -10.02 13.21 -20.52
C ASP A 432 -9.58 13.41 -19.05
N ASP A 433 -10.47 13.17 -18.06
CA ASP A 433 -10.23 13.49 -16.64
C ASP A 433 -9.87 12.30 -15.72
N GLU A 434 -9.84 11.05 -16.24
CA GLU A 434 -9.54 9.84 -15.45
C GLU A 434 -8.13 9.28 -15.77
N GLN A 435 -7.36 8.93 -14.73
CA GLN A 435 -5.99 8.42 -14.91
C GLN A 435 -5.99 6.97 -15.42
N VAL A 436 -5.34 6.72 -16.56
CA VAL A 436 -5.12 5.39 -17.13
C VAL A 436 -3.95 4.71 -16.41
N ASN A 437 -4.18 3.52 -15.85
CA ASN A 437 -3.12 2.71 -15.23
C ASN A 437 -2.41 1.87 -16.30
N ILE A 438 -1.31 2.42 -16.82
CA ILE A 438 -0.52 1.84 -17.93
C ILE A 438 0.13 0.51 -17.54
N ASP A 439 0.57 0.39 -16.29
CA ASP A 439 1.21 -0.84 -15.81
C ASP A 439 0.20 -2.00 -15.82
N ALA A 440 -1.05 -1.74 -15.42
CA ALA A 440 -2.13 -2.72 -15.50
C ALA A 440 -2.49 -3.09 -16.95
N LEU A 441 -2.41 -2.14 -17.90
CA LEU A 441 -2.68 -2.38 -19.32
C LEU A 441 -1.56 -3.15 -20.02
N ASN A 442 -0.29 -2.81 -19.78
CA ASN A 442 0.85 -3.53 -20.33
C ASN A 442 0.87 -4.98 -19.83
N TYR A 443 0.63 -5.17 -18.53
CA TYR A 443 0.53 -6.50 -17.94
C TYR A 443 -0.64 -7.32 -18.53
N LEU A 444 -1.78 -6.68 -18.75
CA LEU A 444 -2.93 -7.31 -19.40
C LEU A 444 -2.60 -7.72 -20.84
N LEU A 445 -1.96 -6.84 -21.61
CA LEU A 445 -1.62 -7.08 -23.00
C LEU A 445 -0.61 -8.22 -23.14
N GLU A 446 0.44 -8.24 -22.31
CA GLU A 446 1.42 -9.33 -22.27
C GLU A 446 0.74 -10.69 -22.00
N ARG A 447 -0.19 -10.73 -21.04
CA ARG A 447 -0.97 -11.94 -20.72
C ARG A 447 -1.95 -12.33 -21.81
N ALA A 448 -2.55 -11.36 -22.48
CA ALA A 448 -3.44 -11.62 -23.60
C ALA A 448 -2.65 -12.21 -24.77
N VAL A 449 -1.51 -11.62 -25.12
CA VAL A 449 -0.64 -12.05 -26.24
C VAL A 449 -0.06 -13.44 -25.97
N SER A 450 0.41 -13.72 -24.75
CA SER A 450 0.87 -15.07 -24.37
C SER A 450 -0.25 -16.14 -24.41
N LYS A 451 -1.52 -15.73 -24.33
CA LYS A 451 -2.69 -16.60 -24.58
C LYS A 451 -3.20 -16.59 -26.03
N GLY A 452 -2.45 -15.98 -26.94
CA GLY A 452 -2.75 -15.99 -28.38
C GLY A 452 -3.58 -14.80 -28.87
N PHE A 453 -3.72 -13.72 -28.09
CA PHE A 453 -4.28 -12.47 -28.59
C PHE A 453 -3.36 -11.85 -29.65
N GLN A 454 -3.89 -11.57 -30.83
CA GLN A 454 -3.15 -10.90 -31.89
C GLN A 454 -3.56 -9.42 -31.95
N ILE A 455 -2.59 -8.53 -31.90
CA ILE A 455 -2.80 -7.11 -32.14
C ILE A 455 -2.87 -6.95 -33.66
N GLU A 456 -4.07 -6.91 -34.22
CA GLU A 456 -4.25 -6.62 -35.64
C GLU A 456 -3.71 -5.21 -35.92
N SER A 457 -2.58 -5.12 -36.63
CA SER A 457 -2.09 -3.86 -37.16
C SER A 457 -3.11 -3.36 -38.19
N ALA A 458 -3.61 -2.14 -38.01
CA ALA A 458 -4.58 -1.53 -38.90
C ALA A 458 -4.04 -1.47 -40.34
N ASP A 459 -4.49 -2.37 -41.20
CA ASP A 459 -4.40 -2.24 -42.65
C ASP A 459 -5.73 -1.66 -43.16
N PRO A 460 -5.77 -0.51 -43.87
CA PRO A 460 -7.00 0.23 -44.14
C PRO A 460 -8.02 -0.49 -45.05
N GLU A 461 -7.67 -1.59 -45.71
CA GLU A 461 -8.50 -2.19 -46.78
C GLU A 461 -9.30 -3.45 -46.40
N ALA A 462 -9.10 -4.06 -45.23
CA ALA A 462 -9.84 -5.28 -44.85
C ALA A 462 -11.24 -5.01 -44.23
N SER A 463 -11.54 -3.76 -43.87
CA SER A 463 -12.71 -3.39 -43.06
C SER A 463 -14.05 -3.29 -43.80
N LEU A 464 -14.13 -3.70 -45.08
CA LEU A 464 -15.33 -3.56 -45.90
C LEU A 464 -16.12 -4.86 -46.14
N LYS A 465 -15.64 -6.03 -45.70
CA LYS A 465 -16.35 -7.31 -45.93
C LYS A 465 -16.95 -7.97 -44.70
N THR A 466 -16.56 -7.57 -43.49
CA THR A 466 -17.04 -8.16 -42.22
C THR A 466 -18.05 -7.29 -41.46
N LYS A 467 -18.39 -6.10 -41.98
CA LYS A 467 -19.30 -5.15 -41.33
C LYS A 467 -20.79 -5.48 -41.46
N GLU A 468 -21.20 -6.37 -42.35
CA GLU A 468 -22.64 -6.65 -42.57
C GLU A 468 -23.20 -7.78 -41.69
N SER A 469 -22.36 -8.67 -41.13
CA SER A 469 -22.87 -9.81 -40.34
C SER A 469 -22.91 -9.56 -38.82
N ASN A 470 -21.93 -8.86 -38.25
CA ASN A 470 -21.83 -8.67 -36.79
C ASN A 470 -22.62 -7.47 -36.24
N VAL A 471 -23.00 -6.50 -37.08
CA VAL A 471 -23.80 -5.35 -36.62
C VAL A 471 -25.21 -5.79 -36.23
N SER A 472 -25.78 -6.84 -36.85
CA SER A 472 -27.17 -7.23 -36.54
C SER A 472 -27.32 -7.89 -35.15
N SER A 473 -26.31 -8.62 -34.64
CA SER A 473 -26.43 -9.31 -33.35
C SER A 473 -26.18 -8.39 -32.15
N GLU A 474 -25.17 -7.51 -32.21
CA GLU A 474 -24.91 -6.55 -31.13
C GLU A 474 -26.01 -5.50 -30.99
N THR A 475 -26.63 -5.07 -32.10
CA THR A 475 -27.72 -4.10 -32.03
C THR A 475 -29.00 -4.71 -31.45
N GLU A 476 -29.22 -6.02 -31.68
CA GLU A 476 -30.39 -6.72 -31.13
C GLU A 476 -30.23 -7.05 -29.64
N GLU A 477 -29.03 -7.41 -29.17
CA GLU A 477 -28.77 -7.62 -27.73
C GLU A 477 -28.92 -6.32 -26.92
N HIS A 478 -28.43 -5.19 -27.44
CA HIS A 478 -28.65 -3.90 -26.80
C HIS A 478 -30.12 -3.47 -26.82
N ARG A 479 -30.86 -3.79 -27.90
CA ARG A 479 -32.30 -3.52 -27.98
C ARG A 479 -33.08 -4.32 -26.95
N VAL A 480 -32.81 -5.63 -26.83
CA VAL A 480 -33.42 -6.51 -25.83
C VAL A 480 -33.09 -6.07 -24.41
N PHE A 481 -31.86 -5.60 -24.15
CA PHE A 481 -31.49 -5.04 -22.86
C PHE A 481 -32.32 -3.79 -22.51
N LEU A 482 -32.46 -2.84 -23.45
CA LEU A 482 -33.21 -1.60 -23.25
C LEU A 482 -34.72 -1.83 -23.08
N GLU A 483 -35.28 -2.82 -23.79
CA GLU A 483 -36.69 -3.23 -23.70
C GLU A 483 -37.03 -3.93 -22.36
N ASN A 484 -36.04 -4.49 -21.66
CA ASN A 484 -36.23 -5.18 -20.38
C ASN A 484 -36.02 -4.28 -19.15
N ILE A 485 -35.73 -2.99 -19.32
CA ILE A 485 -35.63 -2.05 -18.20
C ILE A 485 -37.05 -1.67 -17.74
N PRO A 486 -37.40 -1.84 -16.44
CA PRO A 486 -38.71 -1.48 -15.92
C PRO A 486 -39.03 0.01 -16.08
N ASP A 487 -40.30 0.35 -16.36
CA ASP A 487 -40.75 1.74 -16.61
C ASP A 487 -40.35 2.72 -15.49
N GLN A 488 -40.38 2.26 -14.24
CA GLN A 488 -40.03 3.08 -13.07
C GLN A 488 -38.52 3.40 -13.02
N THR A 489 -37.69 2.50 -13.54
CA THR A 489 -36.26 2.71 -13.72
C THR A 489 -35.99 3.67 -14.87
N TRP A 490 -36.75 3.56 -15.97
CA TRP A 490 -36.68 4.52 -17.07
C TRP A 490 -37.03 5.94 -16.62
N GLN A 491 -38.10 6.12 -15.83
CA GLN A 491 -38.44 7.44 -15.29
C GLN A 491 -37.34 8.02 -14.41
N THR A 492 -36.69 7.18 -13.60
CA THR A 492 -35.58 7.62 -12.75
C THR A 492 -34.37 8.06 -13.58
N ILE A 493 -34.06 7.31 -14.65
CA ILE A 493 -32.96 7.62 -15.59
C ILE A 493 -33.24 8.93 -16.32
N LEU A 494 -34.48 9.15 -16.77
CA LEU A 494 -34.88 10.37 -17.48
C LEU A 494 -34.87 11.59 -16.56
N GLN A 495 -35.39 11.47 -15.33
CA GLN A 495 -35.33 12.54 -14.33
C GLN A 495 -33.90 12.90 -13.93
N TRP A 496 -33.01 11.91 -13.89
CA TRP A 496 -31.59 12.15 -13.67
C TRP A 496 -30.96 12.89 -14.86
N ALA A 497 -31.22 12.44 -16.09
CA ALA A 497 -30.66 13.06 -17.29
C ALA A 497 -31.14 14.51 -17.49
N GLU A 498 -32.41 14.79 -17.18
CA GLU A 498 -33.01 16.13 -17.24
C GLU A 498 -32.41 17.07 -16.18
N ARG A 499 -32.16 16.59 -14.95
CA ARG A 499 -31.53 17.39 -13.88
C ARG A 499 -30.06 17.72 -14.12
N HIS A 500 -29.41 17.02 -15.05
CA HIS A 500 -27.99 17.15 -15.34
C HIS A 500 -27.69 17.72 -16.74
N ASP A 501 -28.69 18.29 -17.43
CA ASP A 501 -28.59 18.83 -18.80
C ASP A 501 -27.98 17.84 -19.81
N GLN A 502 -28.17 16.53 -19.58
CA GLN A 502 -27.65 15.46 -20.45
C GLN A 502 -28.66 15.03 -21.53
N MET A 503 -29.80 15.72 -21.64
CA MET A 503 -30.79 15.48 -22.70
C MET A 503 -30.59 16.46 -23.85
N ASN A 504 -30.03 15.98 -24.98
CA ASN A 504 -30.05 16.70 -26.24
C ASN A 504 -31.18 16.21 -27.16
N THR A 505 -31.50 16.99 -28.19
CA THR A 505 -32.55 16.69 -29.17
C THR A 505 -32.30 15.42 -29.99
N GLU A 506 -31.04 14.96 -30.12
CA GLU A 506 -30.73 13.68 -30.78
C GLU A 506 -31.12 12.48 -29.92
N ILE A 507 -30.87 12.53 -28.61
CA ILE A 507 -31.22 11.46 -27.67
C ILE A 507 -32.75 11.32 -27.59
N LEU A 508 -33.47 12.45 -27.52
CA LEU A 508 -34.94 12.47 -27.60
C LEU A 508 -35.46 11.90 -28.92
N GLY A 509 -34.80 12.19 -30.04
CA GLY A 509 -35.12 11.61 -31.36
C GLY A 509 -34.89 10.11 -31.45
N CYS A 510 -33.84 9.59 -30.82
CA CYS A 510 -33.58 8.14 -30.72
C CYS A 510 -34.62 7.43 -29.85
N MET A 511 -35.04 8.04 -28.74
CA MET A 511 -36.08 7.48 -27.88
C MET A 511 -37.47 7.50 -28.54
N ALA A 512 -37.81 8.55 -29.29
CA ALA A 512 -39.06 8.61 -30.06
C ALA A 512 -39.13 7.49 -31.12
N LYS A 513 -38.01 7.19 -31.80
CA LYS A 513 -37.92 6.10 -32.79
C LYS A 513 -38.07 4.70 -32.17
N LEU A 514 -37.59 4.50 -30.94
CA LEU A 514 -37.78 3.25 -30.19
C LEU A 514 -39.25 3.07 -29.77
N SER A 515 -39.93 4.16 -29.40
CA SER A 515 -41.36 4.18 -29.10
C SER A 515 -42.25 3.92 -30.33
N GLU A 516 -41.95 4.52 -31.49
CA GLU A 516 -42.72 4.31 -32.72
C GLU A 516 -42.61 2.89 -33.29
N LYS A 517 -41.46 2.21 -33.12
CA LYS A 517 -41.28 0.81 -33.53
C LYS A 517 -42.09 -0.18 -32.69
N ASN A 518 -42.37 0.13 -31.42
CA ASN A 518 -43.26 -0.68 -30.58
C ASN A 518 -44.74 -0.55 -30.97
N GLN A 519 -45.14 0.56 -31.61
CA GLN A 519 -46.50 0.70 -32.15
C GLN A 519 -46.69 0.02 -33.51
N SER A 520 -45.63 -0.11 -34.33
CA SER A 520 -45.71 -0.81 -35.62
C SER A 520 -45.62 -2.34 -35.51
N ALA A 521 -45.09 -2.88 -34.41
CA ALA A 521 -45.15 -4.32 -34.10
C ALA A 521 -46.57 -4.80 -33.68
N GLY A 522 -47.50 -3.87 -33.45
CA GLY A 522 -48.88 -4.16 -33.01
C GLY A 522 -49.96 -4.22 -34.10
N ARG A 523 -49.64 -3.99 -35.38
CA ARG A 523 -50.61 -4.15 -36.48
C ARG A 523 -50.24 -5.36 -37.34
N ARG A 524 -50.91 -6.49 -37.09
CA ARG A 524 -50.97 -7.59 -38.08
C ARG A 524 -51.71 -7.08 -39.31
N PRO A 525 -51.25 -7.37 -40.54
CA PRO A 525 -52.12 -7.28 -41.70
C PRO A 525 -53.14 -8.43 -41.65
N ASP A 526 -54.41 -8.10 -41.88
CA ASP A 526 -55.49 -9.05 -42.14
C ASP A 526 -55.25 -9.86 -43.43
#